data_AF-A0A060CQ01-F1
#
_entry.id   AF-A0A060CQ01-F1
#
_cell.length_a   1.000
_cell.length_b   1.000
_cell.length_c   1.000
_cell.angle_alpha   90.00
_cell.angle_beta   90.00
_cell.angle_gamma   90.00
#
_symmetry.space_group_name_H-M   'P 1'
#
loop_
_entity.id
_entity.type
_entity.pdbx_description
1 polymer ?
#
loop_
_entity_poly.entity_id
_entity_poly.type
_entity_poly.pdbx_seq_one_letter_code
_entity_poly.pdbx_strand_id
1 'polypeptide(L)'
;NGRYAVELWAKMAGARPGAPREVQRGKRHAMRVTDFKQGRRLVATLVQVRQLAHAWSGGAASQAFCDPDGPDASRLIWRFVSHQFRLRKDA
;
A
#
# COMPACT_ATOMS: atom_id res chain seq x y z
N ASN A 1 13.26 -3.67 -2.20
CA ASN A 1 13.29 -2.41 -1.39
C ASN A 1 12.07 -2.25 -0.48
N GLY A 2 10.84 -2.13 -0.98
CA GLY A 2 9.66 -1.82 -0.14
C GLY A 2 9.32 -2.83 0.98
N ARG A 3 9.53 -4.14 0.74
CA ARG A 3 9.32 -5.18 1.76
C ARG A 3 10.22 -5.02 2.99
N TYR A 4 11.51 -4.80 2.75
CA TYR A 4 12.48 -4.62 3.83
C TYR A 4 12.18 -3.34 4.64
N ALA A 5 11.80 -2.26 3.95
CA ALA A 5 11.44 -1.00 4.60
C ALA A 5 10.26 -1.17 5.56
N VAL A 6 9.19 -1.86 5.14
CA VAL A 6 8.04 -2.09 6.02
C VAL A 6 8.37 -3.04 7.17
N GLU A 7 9.20 -4.06 6.94
CA GLU A 7 9.61 -5.01 7.97
C GLU A 7 10.42 -4.31 9.07
N LEU A 8 11.38 -3.46 8.70
CA LEU A 8 12.17 -2.69 9.66
C LEU A 8 11.29 -1.69 10.44
N TRP A 9 10.44 -0.95 9.75
CA TRP A 9 9.53 0.00 10.39
C TRP A 9 8.55 -0.68 11.34
N ALA A 10 7.90 -1.77 10.89
CA ALA A 10 6.97 -2.53 11.70
C ALA A 10 7.65 -3.13 12.94
N LYS A 11 8.87 -3.66 12.78
CA LYS A 11 9.66 -4.16 13.91
C LYS A 11 9.88 -3.08 14.97
N MET A 12 10.33 -1.90 14.57
CA MET A 12 10.57 -0.79 15.51
C MET A 12 9.29 -0.28 16.17
N ALA A 13 8.16 -0.32 15.48
CA ALA A 13 6.86 0.08 16.01
C ALA A 13 6.14 -1.04 16.81
N GLY A 14 6.73 -2.21 16.98
CA GLY A 14 6.10 -3.36 17.63
C GLY A 14 4.88 -3.92 16.88
N ALA A 15 4.79 -3.67 15.58
CA ALA A 15 3.70 -4.12 14.73
C ALA A 15 4.01 -5.48 14.08
N ARG A 16 2.97 -6.30 13.89
CA ARG A 16 3.07 -7.61 13.24
C ARG A 16 2.29 -7.62 11.93
N PRO A 17 2.75 -8.36 10.91
CA PRO A 17 1.98 -8.54 9.68
C PRO A 17 0.70 -9.32 9.95
N GLY A 18 -0.41 -8.86 9.38
CA GLY A 18 -1.63 -9.66 9.24
C GLY A 18 -1.54 -10.62 8.04
N ALA A 19 -2.60 -11.43 7.87
CA ALA A 19 -2.73 -12.28 6.69
C ALA A 19 -2.73 -11.42 5.40
N PRO A 20 -1.87 -11.73 4.40
CA PRO A 20 -1.92 -11.06 3.11
C PRO A 20 -3.26 -11.30 2.41
N ARG A 21 -3.75 -10.27 1.72
CA ARG A 21 -4.95 -10.36 0.87
C ARG A 21 -4.60 -10.06 -0.57
N GLU A 22 -5.11 -10.86 -1.49
CA GLU A 22 -5.08 -10.54 -2.92
C GLU A 22 -6.29 -9.66 -3.26
N VAL A 23 -6.05 -8.58 -3.98
CA VAL A 23 -7.09 -7.61 -4.35
C VAL A 23 -6.93 -7.26 -5.82
N GLN A 24 -8.01 -7.37 -6.57
CA GLN A 24 -8.06 -6.93 -7.97
C GLN A 24 -9.33 -6.13 -8.21
N ARG A 25 -9.20 -4.96 -8.84
CA ARG A 25 -10.34 -4.07 -9.13
C ARG A 25 -10.55 -3.96 -10.63
N GLY A 26 -11.57 -4.64 -11.13
CA GLY A 26 -11.84 -4.71 -12.57
C GLY A 26 -10.63 -5.29 -13.30
N LYS A 27 -10.25 -4.67 -14.42
CA LYS A 27 -9.14 -5.11 -15.27
C LYS A 27 -7.75 -4.65 -14.79
N ARG A 28 -7.67 -3.93 -13.67
CA ARG A 28 -6.38 -3.48 -13.15
C ARG A 28 -5.53 -4.67 -12.69
N HIS A 29 -4.21 -4.50 -12.68
CA HIS A 29 -3.29 -5.49 -12.13
C HIS A 29 -3.70 -5.86 -10.70
N ALA A 30 -3.63 -7.15 -10.39
CA ALA A 30 -3.86 -7.62 -9.03
C ALA A 30 -2.75 -7.14 -8.11
N MET A 31 -3.09 -6.90 -6.84
CA MET A 31 -2.14 -6.52 -5.81
C MET A 31 -2.27 -7.41 -4.58
N ARG A 32 -1.12 -7.79 -4.00
CA ARG A 32 -1.05 -8.40 -2.68
C ARG A 32 -0.88 -7.31 -1.63
N VAL A 33 -1.79 -7.25 -0.67
CA VAL A 33 -1.78 -6.23 0.39
C VAL A 33 -1.56 -6.89 1.75
N THR A 34 -0.58 -6.40 2.50
CA THR A 34 -0.29 -6.83 3.87
C THR A 34 -0.34 -5.64 4.80
N ASP A 35 -1.23 -5.68 5.78
CA ASP A 35 -1.32 -4.66 6.82
C ASP A 35 -0.48 -5.08 8.02
N PHE A 36 0.27 -4.15 8.60
CA PHE A 36 1.08 -4.34 9.80
C PHE A 36 0.42 -3.59 10.94
N LYS A 37 0.09 -4.30 12.02
CA LYS A 37 -0.70 -3.75 13.14
C LYS A 37 -0.03 -3.99 14.49
N GLN A 38 -0.16 -3.01 15.38
CA GLN A 38 0.10 -3.16 16.81
C GLN A 38 -1.26 -3.20 17.52
N GLY A 39 -1.71 -4.39 17.91
CA GLY A 39 -3.09 -4.60 18.35
C GLY A 39 -4.09 -4.21 17.24
N ARG A 40 -4.99 -3.26 17.52
CA ARG A 40 -5.96 -2.75 16.54
C ARG A 40 -5.43 -1.60 15.67
N ARG A 41 -4.29 -1.00 16.05
CA ARG A 41 -3.72 0.16 15.34
C ARG A 41 -3.00 -0.28 14.07
N LEU A 42 -3.40 0.27 12.93
CA LEU A 42 -2.67 0.13 11.67
C LEU A 42 -1.40 0.99 11.72
N VAL A 43 -0.24 0.37 11.51
CA VAL A 43 1.07 1.04 11.54
C VAL A 43 1.63 1.24 10.14
N ALA A 44 1.50 0.23 9.28
CA ALA A 44 1.96 0.30 7.89
C ALA A 44 1.13 -0.64 7.00
N THR A 45 1.14 -0.38 5.69
CA THR A 45 0.56 -1.27 4.68
C THR A 45 1.57 -1.46 3.56
N LEU A 46 1.87 -2.71 3.20
CA LEU A 46 2.64 -3.08 2.03
C LEU A 46 1.69 -3.45 0.89
N VAL A 47 1.85 -2.81 -0.26
CA VAL A 47 1.14 -3.16 -1.50
C VAL A 47 2.16 -3.64 -2.51
N GLN A 48 2.00 -4.87 -2.99
CA GLN A 48 2.83 -5.45 -4.05
C GLN A 48 1.95 -5.64 -5.28
N VAL A 49 2.19 -4.87 -6.33
CA VAL A 49 1.41 -4.94 -7.58
C VAL A 49 2.03 -6.00 -8.48
N ARG A 50 1.22 -6.94 -8.96
CA ARG A 50 1.67 -7.98 -9.90
C ARG A 50 1.91 -7.34 -11.27
N GLN A 51 2.91 -7.84 -12.01
CA GLN A 51 3.23 -7.43 -13.39
C GLN A 51 3.63 -5.96 -13.59
N LEU A 52 3.69 -5.16 -12.52
CA LEU A 52 4.20 -3.80 -12.59
C LEU A 52 5.72 -3.83 -12.82
N ALA A 53 6.15 -3.26 -13.95
CA ALA A 53 7.56 -3.08 -14.27
C ALA A 53 8.16 -1.89 -13.48
N HIS A 54 9.22 -1.27 -13.98
CA HIS A 54 9.77 -0.03 -13.40
C HIS A 54 8.88 1.18 -13.76
N ALA A 55 7.64 1.16 -13.29
CA ALA A 55 6.62 2.15 -13.56
C ALA A 55 5.85 2.51 -12.27
N TRP A 56 5.30 3.71 -12.26
CA TRP A 56 4.32 4.14 -11.28
C TRP A 56 2.98 3.44 -11.53
N SER A 57 2.40 2.85 -10.49
CA SER A 57 1.13 2.13 -10.61
C SER A 57 -0.05 3.09 -10.75
N GLY A 58 -0.81 2.92 -11.84
CA GLY A 58 -1.86 3.83 -12.26
C GLY A 58 -1.32 5.06 -12.99
N GLY A 59 -1.96 6.21 -12.80
CA GLY A 59 -1.62 7.43 -13.52
C GLY A 59 -2.24 7.50 -14.92
N ALA A 60 -1.96 8.59 -15.63
CA ALA A 60 -2.45 8.80 -16.98
C ALA A 60 -1.55 8.11 -18.00
N ALA A 61 -2.15 7.45 -19.00
CA ALA A 61 -1.42 6.75 -20.06
C ALA A 61 -0.49 7.66 -20.88
N SER A 62 -0.74 8.98 -20.87
CA SER A 62 0.05 9.98 -21.57
C SER A 62 1.32 10.41 -20.82
N GLN A 63 1.52 9.95 -19.58
CA GLN A 63 2.67 10.33 -18.75
C GLN A 63 3.73 9.23 -18.78
N ALA A 64 4.99 9.65 -18.94
CA ALA A 64 6.12 8.73 -18.93
C ALA A 64 6.20 8.00 -17.58
N PHE A 65 6.67 6.75 -17.63
CA PHE A 65 6.86 5.88 -16.47
C PHE A 65 5.58 5.61 -15.65
N CYS A 66 4.39 5.80 -16.22
CA CYS A 66 3.12 5.39 -15.61
C CYS A 66 2.62 4.10 -16.25
N ASP A 67 2.01 3.23 -15.45
CA ASP A 67 1.28 2.04 -15.90
C ASP A 67 -0.22 2.23 -15.58
N PRO A 68 -1.04 2.66 -16.55
CA PRO A 68 -2.45 2.96 -16.32
C PRO A 68 -3.27 1.72 -15.90
N ASP A 69 -2.79 0.51 -16.20
CA ASP A 69 -3.42 -0.75 -15.82
C ASP A 69 -3.12 -1.12 -14.36
N GLY A 70 -2.12 -0.49 -13.73
CA GLY A 70 -1.86 -0.61 -12.30
C GLY A 70 -3.00 -0.07 -11.40
N PRO A 71 -3.15 -0.54 -10.16
CA PRO A 71 -3.91 0.16 -9.13
C PRO A 71 -3.44 1.60 -8.95
N ASP A 72 -4.36 2.51 -8.63
CA ASP A 72 -4.03 3.92 -8.37
C ASP A 72 -3.21 4.04 -7.06
N ALA A 73 -1.88 4.13 -7.18
CA ALA A 73 -0.97 4.20 -6.06
C ALA A 73 -1.19 5.45 -5.21
N SER A 74 -1.39 6.61 -5.84
CA SER A 74 -1.62 7.89 -5.16
C SER A 74 -2.86 7.84 -4.28
N ARG A 75 -3.95 7.25 -4.79
CA ARG A 75 -5.18 7.05 -4.01
C ARG A 75 -4.99 6.06 -2.86
N LEU A 76 -4.21 5.00 -3.04
CA LEU A 76 -3.90 4.05 -1.96
C LEU A 76 -3.10 4.72 -0.84
N ILE A 77 -2.07 5.49 -1.20
CA ILE A 77 -1.25 6.27 -0.25
C ILE A 77 -2.14 7.27 0.50
N TRP A 78 -2.95 8.05 -0.22
CA TRP A 78 -3.83 9.04 0.40
C TRP A 78 -4.84 8.43 1.37
N ARG A 79 -5.42 7.27 1.02
CA ARG A 79 -6.33 6.55 1.91
C ARG A 79 -5.65 6.15 3.22
N PHE A 80 -4.41 5.67 3.17
CA PHE A 80 -3.63 5.35 4.36
C PHE A 80 -3.36 6.61 5.20
N VAL A 81 -2.82 7.66 4.59
CA VAL A 81 -2.47 8.92 5.29
C VAL A 81 -3.70 9.55 5.94
N SER A 82 -4.81 9.63 5.20
CA SER A 82 -6.08 10.15 5.70
C SER A 82 -6.61 9.35 6.90
N HIS A 83 -6.46 8.02 6.88
CA HIS A 83 -6.84 7.18 8.00
C HIS A 83 -5.96 7.45 9.23
N GLN A 84 -4.63 7.56 9.05
CA GLN A 84 -3.71 7.90 10.14
C GLN A 84 -4.00 9.27 10.76
N PHE A 85 -4.34 10.28 9.94
CA PHE A 85 -4.67 11.61 10.46
C PHE A 85 -6.00 11.66 11.21
N ARG A 86 -7.00 10.85 10.83
CA ARG A 86 -8.24 10.75 11.61
C ARG A 86 -7.98 10.13 12.99
N LEU A 87 -7.25 9.01 13.04
CA LEU A 87 -6.90 8.36 14.32
C LEU A 87 -6.16 9.29 15.29
N ARG A 88 -5.37 10.25 14.80
CA ARG A 88 -4.67 11.23 15.64
C ARG A 88 -5.55 12.36 16.15
N LYS A 89 -6.70 12.62 15.54
CA LYS A 89 -7.65 13.61 16.07
C LYS A 89 -8.47 13.06 17.23
N ASP A 90 -8.63 11.74 17.27
CA ASP A 90 -9.46 11.03 18.24
C ASP A 90 -8.65 10.45 19.42
N ALA A 91 -7.34 10.74 19.49
CA ALA A 91 -6.39 10.23 20.48
C ALA A 91 -5.77 11.37 21.28
#